data_AF-A0AAV2WKX0-F1
#
_entry.id   AF-A0AAV2WKX0-F1
#
_cell.length_a   1.000
_cell.length_b   1.000
_cell.length_c   1.000
_cell.angle_alpha   90.00
_cell.angle_beta   90.00
_cell.angle_gamma   90.00
#
_symmetry.space_group_name_H-M   'P 1'
#
loop_
_entity.id
_entity.type
_entity.pdbx_description
1 polymer ?
#
loop_
_entity_poly.entity_id
_entity_poly.type
_entity_poly.pdbx_seq_one_letter_code
_entity_poly.pdbx_strand_id
1 'polypeptide(L)'
;MRSGEIKALTGLRLFAAIWVVLFHFRPLLAESIPDVNTALAPILNSGAQGVDLFFILSGFVLAWNYLDRMGPTWSTRDTLHFLWMRLARVWPVYLVTLHLAALWIIFTLYVGRFPSEVADTLTATSYLRQLFLVQLWYQPYFDGSSWNGPAWSISAEWLAYLVFGFLALVVFRMAAATRARSLLLLSFAATLPPVMFLLASGQFYTPWSWLPRILMQFTAGVIACAAVRRLYPSDRARTAAGLVSIALVATIIGSLYWLDEHPFPGVIDSGGVVDLLFVPLVVSLSIGAGTLPWLLSHRVLIYGGQISFSLYMVHELVHTAWIWAAKQFELTMAGPGGAWSLVAVFLITLTASAALYHLVEEPARIWMRRMVGRKKPAVSVHAVDSETRLSA
;
A
#
# COMPACT_ATOMS: atom_id res chain seq x y z
N MET A 1 -13.60 -0.41 -22.56
CA MET A 1 -13.18 -0.65 -21.17
C MET A 1 -11.67 -0.67 -21.12
N ARG A 2 -11.01 0.24 -20.39
CA ARG A 2 -9.57 0.14 -20.14
C ARG A 2 -9.38 -0.87 -19.00
N SER A 3 -9.23 -2.15 -19.33
CA SER A 3 -8.92 -3.21 -18.36
C SER A 3 -7.48 -3.64 -18.56
N GLY A 4 -6.65 -3.50 -17.52
CA GLY A 4 -5.23 -3.87 -17.58
C GLY A 4 -4.44 -3.24 -16.44
N GLU A 5 -3.42 -3.96 -15.98
CA GLU A 5 -2.49 -3.51 -14.95
C GLU A 5 -1.56 -2.41 -15.50
N ILE A 6 -1.41 -1.32 -14.74
CA ILE A 6 -0.39 -0.30 -15.04
C ILE A 6 0.92 -0.77 -14.41
N LYS A 7 1.75 -1.45 -15.21
CA LYS A 7 2.98 -2.13 -14.77
C LYS A 7 3.90 -1.24 -13.93
N ALA A 8 4.11 0.01 -14.31
CA ALA A 8 4.94 0.94 -13.57
C ALA A 8 4.43 1.21 -12.15
N LEU A 9 3.10 1.30 -11.96
CA LEU A 9 2.51 1.47 -10.63
C LEU A 9 2.63 0.20 -9.79
N THR A 10 2.57 -0.99 -10.41
CA THR A 10 2.87 -2.25 -9.72
C THR A 10 4.32 -2.28 -9.26
N GLY A 11 5.28 -1.92 -10.12
CA GLY A 11 6.69 -1.80 -9.73
C GLY A 11 6.91 -0.80 -8.59
N LEU A 12 6.22 0.34 -8.61
CA LEU A 12 6.31 1.35 -7.54
C LEU A 12 5.86 0.81 -6.17
N ARG A 13 4.89 -0.12 -6.14
CA ARG A 13 4.44 -0.76 -4.87
C ARG A 13 5.55 -1.52 -4.17
N LEU A 14 6.51 -2.09 -4.91
CA LEU A 14 7.68 -2.74 -4.31
C LEU A 14 8.49 -1.71 -3.52
N PHE A 15 8.78 -0.54 -4.10
CA PHE A 15 9.56 0.50 -3.43
C PHE A 15 8.84 1.03 -2.19
N ALA A 16 7.52 1.22 -2.26
CA ALA A 16 6.72 1.59 -1.10
C ALA A 16 6.83 0.55 0.03
N ALA A 17 6.76 -0.75 -0.29
CA ALA A 17 6.95 -1.83 0.70
C ALA A 17 8.37 -1.85 1.28
N ILE A 18 9.39 -1.82 0.43
CA ILE A 18 10.79 -1.82 0.86
C ILE A 18 11.08 -0.61 1.77
N TRP A 19 10.53 0.55 1.45
CA TRP A 19 10.72 1.74 2.26
C TRP A 19 10.17 1.56 3.70
N VAL A 20 9.01 0.93 3.84
CA VAL A 20 8.45 0.56 5.16
C VAL A 20 9.28 -0.53 5.86
N VAL A 21 9.77 -1.53 5.12
CA VAL A 21 10.64 -2.56 5.70
C VAL A 21 11.93 -1.93 6.25
N LEU A 22 12.56 -1.05 5.48
CA LEU A 22 13.76 -0.34 5.89
C LEU A 22 13.52 0.59 7.08
N PHE A 23 12.35 1.23 7.18
CA PHE A 23 11.91 1.99 8.35
C PHE A 23 11.96 1.13 9.62
N HIS A 24 11.37 -0.08 9.58
CA HIS A 24 11.38 -0.95 10.75
C HIS A 24 12.78 -1.52 11.02
N PHE A 25 13.56 -1.81 9.97
CA PHE A 25 14.90 -2.39 10.11
C PHE A 25 15.98 -1.36 10.50
N ARG A 26 15.65 -0.06 10.62
CA ARG A 26 16.62 0.98 11.03
C ARG A 26 17.45 0.63 12.26
N PRO A 27 16.91 0.06 13.35
CA PRO A 27 17.73 -0.29 14.51
C PRO A 27 18.79 -1.35 14.16
N LEU A 28 18.42 -2.35 13.33
CA LEU A 28 19.36 -3.36 12.84
C LEU A 28 20.44 -2.71 11.94
N LEU A 29 20.07 -1.75 11.08
CA LEU A 29 21.04 -0.99 10.27
C LEU A 29 21.98 -0.16 11.16
N ALA A 30 21.45 0.49 12.19
CA ALA A 30 22.25 1.32 13.10
C ALA A 30 23.29 0.49 13.87
N GLU A 31 22.95 -0.75 14.22
CA GLU A 31 23.89 -1.67 14.87
C GLU A 31 24.89 -2.30 13.89
N SER A 32 24.44 -2.67 12.68
CA SER A 32 25.26 -3.42 11.71
C SER A 32 26.15 -2.57 10.80
N ILE A 33 25.65 -1.42 10.34
CA ILE A 33 26.29 -0.53 9.37
C ILE A 33 25.99 0.94 9.72
N PRO A 34 26.48 1.43 10.88
CA PRO A 34 26.09 2.74 11.43
C PRO A 34 26.31 3.90 10.46
N ASP A 35 27.44 3.95 9.75
CA ASP A 35 27.72 5.03 8.78
C ASP A 35 26.69 5.09 7.66
N VAL A 36 26.23 3.93 7.17
CA VAL A 36 25.18 3.84 6.14
C VAL A 36 23.83 4.23 6.72
N ASN A 37 23.54 3.81 7.96
CA ASN A 37 22.32 4.20 8.66
C ASN A 37 22.22 5.72 8.81
N THR A 38 23.29 6.37 9.27
CA THR A 38 23.35 7.83 9.42
C THR A 38 23.26 8.53 8.06
N ALA A 39 24.01 8.07 7.06
CA ALA A 39 23.97 8.68 5.72
C ALA A 39 22.58 8.60 5.08
N LEU A 40 21.82 7.53 5.34
CA LEU A 40 20.47 7.33 4.80
C LEU A 40 19.36 7.73 5.77
N ALA A 41 19.68 8.27 6.95
CA ALA A 41 18.72 8.55 8.01
C ALA A 41 17.51 9.37 7.52
N PRO A 42 17.65 10.44 6.71
CA PRO A 42 16.49 11.21 6.24
C PRO A 42 15.48 10.37 5.43
N ILE A 43 15.99 9.45 4.60
CA ILE A 43 15.16 8.51 3.83
C ILE A 43 14.56 7.47 4.77
N LEU A 44 15.39 6.83 5.60
CA LEU A 44 14.95 5.75 6.47
C LEU A 44 13.89 6.24 7.47
N ASN A 45 14.11 7.42 8.08
CA ASN A 45 13.21 8.09 9.04
C ASN A 45 11.82 8.33 8.47
N SER A 46 11.75 8.59 7.16
CA SER A 46 10.51 8.90 6.43
C SER A 46 9.85 7.69 5.76
N GLY A 47 10.21 6.45 6.12
CA GLY A 47 9.58 5.27 5.50
C GLY A 47 8.12 5.02 5.87
N ALA A 48 7.57 5.70 6.88
CA ALA A 48 6.13 5.65 7.18
C ALA A 48 5.28 6.19 6.01
N GLN A 49 5.81 7.14 5.26
CA GLN A 49 5.20 7.75 4.06
C GLN A 49 5.02 6.72 2.92
N GLY A 50 5.74 5.58 2.98
CA GLY A 50 5.48 4.44 2.10
C GLY A 50 4.04 3.93 2.24
N VAL A 51 3.45 3.99 3.43
CA VAL A 51 2.03 3.62 3.68
C VAL A 51 1.10 4.62 2.99
N ASP A 52 1.36 5.93 3.10
CA ASP A 52 0.55 6.96 2.44
C ASP A 52 0.59 6.82 0.90
N LEU A 53 1.77 6.54 0.34
CA LEU A 53 1.93 6.19 -1.08
C LEU A 53 1.13 4.94 -1.47
N PHE A 54 1.10 3.91 -0.62
CA PHE A 54 0.27 2.72 -0.84
C PHE A 54 -1.22 3.06 -0.93
N PHE A 55 -1.73 3.97 -0.10
CA PHE A 55 -3.13 4.36 -0.13
C PHE A 55 -3.49 5.13 -1.40
N ILE A 56 -2.63 6.04 -1.86
CA ILE A 56 -2.81 6.72 -3.16
C ILE A 56 -2.83 5.69 -4.30
N LEU A 57 -1.89 4.75 -4.31
CA LEU A 57 -1.83 3.68 -5.31
C LEU A 57 -3.07 2.76 -5.24
N SER A 58 -3.54 2.43 -4.05
CA SER A 58 -4.74 1.60 -3.83
C SER A 58 -5.97 2.30 -4.41
N GLY A 59 -6.20 3.57 -4.06
CA GLY A 59 -7.29 4.38 -4.60
C GLY A 59 -7.23 4.49 -6.13
N PHE A 60 -6.05 4.77 -6.68
CA PHE A 60 -5.84 4.89 -8.13
C PHE A 60 -6.16 3.58 -8.86
N VAL A 61 -5.59 2.46 -8.42
CA VAL A 61 -5.76 1.15 -9.08
C VAL A 61 -7.20 0.65 -8.93
N LEU A 62 -7.86 0.89 -7.81
CA LEU A 62 -9.25 0.51 -7.64
C LEU A 62 -10.18 1.34 -8.52
N ALA A 63 -9.99 2.65 -8.59
CA ALA A 63 -10.72 3.51 -9.52
C ALA A 63 -10.49 3.07 -10.98
N TRP A 64 -9.26 2.69 -11.35
CA TRP A 64 -8.94 2.24 -12.70
C TRP A 64 -9.75 1.01 -13.11
N ASN A 65 -9.98 0.08 -12.18
CA ASN A 65 -10.64 -1.19 -12.45
C ASN A 65 -12.15 -1.20 -12.20
N TYR A 66 -12.65 -0.38 -11.27
CA TYR A 66 -14.03 -0.48 -10.79
C TYR A 66 -14.89 0.76 -11.04
N LEU A 67 -14.31 1.92 -11.37
CA LEU A 67 -15.07 3.17 -11.48
C LEU A 67 -16.17 3.13 -12.54
N ASP A 68 -15.93 2.48 -13.70
CA ASP A 68 -16.97 2.35 -14.74
C ASP A 68 -18.10 1.38 -14.36
N ARG A 69 -17.79 0.39 -13.52
CA ARG A 69 -18.75 -0.62 -13.10
C ARG A 69 -19.62 -0.13 -11.96
N MET A 70 -19.04 0.59 -11.00
CA MET A 70 -19.70 1.02 -9.76
C MET A 70 -20.12 2.49 -9.77
N GLY A 71 -19.58 3.30 -10.66
CA GLY A 71 -19.81 4.75 -10.71
C GLY A 71 -21.15 5.22 -11.30
N PRO A 72 -21.71 4.60 -12.35
CA PRO A 72 -22.95 5.08 -12.97
C PRO A 72 -24.14 5.10 -12.01
N THR A 73 -24.44 3.97 -11.37
CA THR A 73 -25.58 3.79 -10.47
C THR A 73 -25.22 2.89 -9.29
N TRP A 74 -25.87 3.10 -8.15
CA TRP A 74 -25.67 2.24 -6.98
C TRP A 74 -26.16 0.81 -7.27
N SER A 75 -25.31 -0.16 -6.97
CA SER A 75 -25.62 -1.59 -7.08
C SER A 75 -25.03 -2.31 -5.88
N THR A 76 -25.87 -2.69 -4.93
CA THR A 76 -25.47 -3.46 -3.74
C THR A 76 -24.74 -4.75 -4.15
N ARG A 77 -25.17 -5.40 -5.22
CA ARG A 77 -24.54 -6.61 -5.76
C ARG A 77 -23.10 -6.36 -6.23
N ASP A 78 -22.87 -5.28 -6.98
CA ASP A 78 -21.53 -4.96 -7.48
C ASP A 78 -20.61 -4.46 -6.37
N THR A 79 -21.15 -3.72 -5.40
CA THR A 79 -20.42 -3.31 -4.18
C THR A 79 -20.00 -4.51 -3.34
N LEU A 80 -20.91 -5.44 -3.04
CA LEU A 80 -20.59 -6.67 -2.29
C LEU A 80 -19.58 -7.55 -3.05
N HIS A 81 -19.75 -7.68 -4.36
CA HIS A 81 -18.77 -8.38 -5.20
C HIS A 81 -17.40 -7.67 -5.13
N PHE A 82 -17.35 -6.35 -5.22
CA PHE A 82 -16.10 -5.60 -5.06
C PHE A 82 -15.45 -5.87 -3.70
N LEU A 83 -16.20 -5.75 -2.61
CA LEU A 83 -15.70 -5.99 -1.25
C LEU A 83 -15.19 -7.42 -1.08
N TRP A 84 -15.89 -8.41 -1.62
CA TRP A 84 -15.43 -9.80 -1.64
C TRP A 84 -14.09 -9.97 -2.38
N MET A 85 -13.94 -9.33 -3.54
CA MET A 85 -12.70 -9.38 -4.33
C MET A 85 -11.53 -8.67 -3.63
N ARG A 86 -11.82 -7.68 -2.77
CA ARG A 86 -10.83 -7.02 -1.92
C ARG A 86 -10.46 -7.90 -0.73
N LEU A 87 -11.46 -8.45 -0.04
CA LEU A 87 -11.26 -9.38 1.07
C LEU A 87 -10.42 -10.60 0.62
N ALA A 88 -10.71 -11.16 -0.55
CA ALA A 88 -9.95 -12.25 -1.15
C ALA A 88 -8.49 -11.93 -1.48
N ARG A 89 -8.12 -10.64 -1.55
CA ARG A 89 -6.74 -10.21 -1.76
C ARG A 89 -6.00 -10.04 -0.43
N VAL A 90 -6.64 -9.47 0.59
CA VAL A 90 -5.96 -9.07 1.83
C VAL A 90 -6.12 -10.07 2.97
N TRP A 91 -7.32 -10.62 3.13
CA TRP A 91 -7.71 -11.38 4.33
C TRP A 91 -6.96 -12.70 4.53
N PRO A 92 -6.65 -13.52 3.49
CA PRO A 92 -5.95 -14.80 3.71
C PRO A 92 -4.56 -14.63 4.32
N VAL A 93 -3.74 -13.75 3.75
CA VAL A 93 -2.40 -13.43 4.26
C VAL A 93 -2.50 -12.75 5.62
N TYR A 94 -3.45 -11.81 5.77
CA TYR A 94 -3.71 -11.16 7.04
C TYR A 94 -3.97 -12.19 8.15
N LEU A 95 -4.86 -13.15 7.92
CA LEU A 95 -5.15 -14.19 8.90
C LEU A 95 -3.93 -15.02 9.24
N VAL A 96 -3.17 -15.49 8.24
CA VAL A 96 -1.98 -16.29 8.50
C VAL A 96 -1.01 -15.50 9.38
N THR A 97 -0.73 -14.25 9.05
CA THR A 97 0.18 -13.42 9.85
C THR A 97 -0.38 -13.03 11.23
N LEU A 98 -1.70 -12.88 11.37
CA LEU A 98 -2.37 -12.67 12.67
C LEU A 98 -2.15 -13.89 13.59
N HIS A 99 -2.35 -15.10 13.06
CA HIS A 99 -2.15 -16.32 13.84
C HIS A 99 -0.66 -16.57 14.12
N LEU A 100 0.23 -16.30 13.18
CA LEU A 100 1.67 -16.35 13.43
C LEU A 100 2.09 -15.35 14.52
N ALA A 101 1.54 -14.13 14.52
CA ALA A 101 1.77 -13.15 15.58
C ALA A 101 1.25 -13.65 16.94
N ALA A 102 0.04 -14.21 16.99
CA ALA A 102 -0.53 -14.78 18.20
C ALA A 102 0.33 -15.93 18.76
N LEU A 103 0.72 -16.86 17.89
CA LEU A 103 1.60 -17.97 18.24
C LEU A 103 2.98 -17.48 18.71
N TRP A 104 3.50 -16.44 18.09
CA TRP A 104 4.75 -15.80 18.49
C TRP A 104 4.65 -15.18 19.89
N ILE A 105 3.59 -14.41 20.17
CA ILE A 105 3.33 -13.85 21.50
C ILE A 105 3.25 -14.96 22.55
N ILE A 106 2.45 -16.01 22.28
CA ILE A 106 2.32 -17.17 23.16
C ILE A 106 3.68 -17.83 23.39
N PHE A 107 4.46 -18.05 22.33
CA PHE A 107 5.80 -18.62 22.44
C PHE A 107 6.68 -17.81 23.40
N THR A 108 6.74 -16.49 23.25
CA THR A 108 7.57 -15.63 24.11
C THR A 108 7.10 -15.57 25.57
N LEU A 109 5.83 -15.91 25.86
CA LEU A 109 5.32 -16.01 27.23
C LEU A 109 5.84 -17.25 27.98
N TYR A 110 6.12 -18.33 27.25
CA TYR A 110 6.55 -19.60 27.83
C TYR A 110 8.02 -19.95 27.56
N VAL A 111 8.66 -19.25 26.63
CA VAL A 111 10.03 -19.51 26.20
C VAL A 111 10.86 -18.22 26.27
N GLY A 112 12.07 -18.34 26.81
CA GLY A 112 13.00 -17.23 26.98
C GLY A 112 12.71 -16.38 28.22
N ARG A 113 13.39 -15.24 28.32
CA ARG A 113 13.32 -14.32 29.47
C ARG A 113 12.57 -13.03 29.16
N PHE A 114 12.22 -12.82 27.89
CA PHE A 114 11.66 -11.56 27.39
C PHE A 114 10.32 -11.84 26.70
N PRO A 115 9.19 -11.77 27.41
CA PRO A 115 7.88 -11.87 26.79
C PRO A 115 7.63 -10.69 25.84
N SER A 116 6.78 -10.90 24.84
CA SER A 116 6.36 -9.84 23.90
C SER A 116 5.70 -8.68 24.63
N GLU A 117 6.04 -7.44 24.26
CA GLU A 117 5.51 -6.21 24.85
C GLU A 117 3.99 -6.05 24.65
N VAL A 118 3.42 -6.72 23.65
CA VAL A 118 1.98 -6.70 23.36
C VAL A 118 1.23 -7.89 23.95
N ALA A 119 1.86 -8.69 24.82
CA ALA A 119 1.25 -9.90 25.38
C ALA A 119 -0.05 -9.62 26.14
N ASP A 120 -0.14 -8.49 26.85
CA ASP A 120 -1.34 -8.09 27.60
C ASP A 120 -2.54 -7.81 26.70
N THR A 121 -2.31 -7.58 25.40
CA THR A 121 -3.36 -7.35 24.41
C THR A 121 -3.94 -8.65 23.83
N LEU A 122 -3.39 -9.82 24.19
CA LEU A 122 -3.80 -11.14 23.71
C LEU A 122 -5.13 -11.60 24.35
N THR A 123 -6.20 -10.88 24.05
CA THR A 123 -7.55 -11.13 24.59
C THR A 123 -8.51 -11.60 23.49
N ALA A 124 -9.57 -12.30 23.87
CA ALA A 124 -10.63 -12.72 22.94
C ALA A 124 -11.27 -11.51 22.21
N THR A 125 -11.47 -10.40 22.91
CA THR A 125 -12.00 -9.16 22.32
C THR A 125 -11.06 -8.58 21.28
N SER A 126 -9.75 -8.53 21.57
CA SER A 126 -8.75 -8.07 20.59
C SER A 126 -8.70 -8.98 19.36
N TYR A 127 -8.77 -10.30 19.58
CA TYR A 127 -8.83 -11.28 18.50
C TYR A 127 -10.02 -11.05 17.57
N LEU A 128 -11.23 -10.90 18.13
CA LEU A 128 -12.44 -10.66 17.34
C LEU A 128 -12.33 -9.36 16.54
N ARG A 129 -11.81 -8.28 17.13
CA ARG A 129 -11.64 -7.01 16.43
C ARG A 129 -10.66 -7.11 15.26
N GLN A 130 -9.56 -7.84 15.44
CA GLN A 130 -8.57 -8.12 14.39
C GLN A 130 -9.14 -9.05 13.30
N LEU A 131 -9.86 -10.11 13.69
CA LEU A 131 -10.53 -11.02 12.77
C LEU A 131 -11.47 -10.29 11.79
N PHE A 132 -12.17 -9.27 12.27
CA PHE A 132 -13.08 -8.42 11.47
C PHE A 132 -12.42 -7.18 10.88
N LEU A 133 -11.11 -6.96 11.06
CA LEU A 133 -10.36 -5.80 10.55
C LEU A 133 -10.89 -4.45 11.08
N VAL A 134 -11.42 -4.40 12.31
CA VAL A 134 -12.00 -3.19 12.92
C VAL A 134 -11.22 -2.69 14.13
N GLN A 135 -10.04 -3.25 14.41
CA GLN A 135 -9.27 -2.96 15.61
C GLN A 135 -8.79 -1.51 15.72
N LEU A 136 -8.64 -0.79 14.60
CA LEU A 136 -8.19 0.60 14.60
C LEU A 136 -9.34 1.62 14.71
N TRP A 137 -10.56 1.27 14.31
CA TRP A 137 -11.61 2.25 13.98
C TRP A 137 -12.07 3.12 15.15
N TYR A 138 -11.85 2.66 16.37
CA TYR A 138 -12.23 3.35 17.59
C TYR A 138 -11.01 3.80 18.41
N GLN A 139 -9.80 3.67 17.87
CA GLN A 139 -8.55 4.01 18.55
C GLN A 139 -7.96 5.32 18.00
N PRO A 140 -7.57 6.27 18.88
CA PRO A 140 -6.87 7.48 18.45
C PRO A 140 -5.47 7.18 17.90
N TYR A 141 -4.84 6.12 18.37
CA TYR A 141 -3.47 5.71 18.05
C TYR A 141 -3.46 4.29 17.49
N PHE A 142 -2.51 3.98 16.61
CA PHE A 142 -2.38 2.63 16.06
C PHE A 142 -1.44 1.74 16.89
N ASP A 143 -0.65 2.30 17.82
CA ASP A 143 0.22 1.51 18.70
C ASP A 143 -0.58 0.52 19.54
N GLY A 144 -0.09 -0.71 19.63
CA GLY A 144 -0.75 -1.80 20.37
C GLY A 144 -2.14 -2.18 19.84
N SER A 145 -2.60 -1.60 18.72
CA SER A 145 -3.92 -1.92 18.15
C SER A 145 -3.95 -3.31 17.51
N SER A 146 -2.79 -3.84 17.10
CA SER A 146 -2.66 -5.09 16.34
C SER A 146 -1.52 -5.94 16.90
N TRP A 147 -1.69 -7.27 16.87
CA TRP A 147 -0.66 -8.21 17.30
C TRP A 147 0.50 -8.31 16.30
N ASN A 148 0.20 -8.14 15.02
CA ASN A 148 1.19 -7.89 13.99
C ASN A 148 1.23 -6.38 13.72
N GLY A 149 2.36 -5.73 14.01
CA GLY A 149 2.49 -4.26 14.01
C GLY A 149 1.86 -3.57 12.79
N PRO A 150 2.28 -3.86 11.55
CA PRO A 150 1.77 -3.22 10.33
C PRO A 150 0.27 -3.44 10.04
N ALA A 151 -0.36 -4.38 10.75
CA ALA A 151 -1.73 -4.82 10.45
C ALA A 151 -2.80 -3.76 10.79
N TRP A 152 -2.46 -2.72 11.56
CA TRP A 152 -3.34 -1.56 11.79
C TRP A 152 -3.77 -0.90 10.48
N SER A 153 -2.83 -0.80 9.53
CA SER A 153 -3.07 -0.18 8.23
C SER A 153 -4.09 -0.97 7.39
N ILE A 154 -4.18 -2.30 7.59
CA ILE A 154 -5.14 -3.15 6.87
C ILE A 154 -6.55 -2.95 7.43
N SER A 155 -6.68 -2.69 8.74
CA SER A 155 -7.96 -2.25 9.32
C SER A 155 -8.44 -0.93 8.72
N ALA A 156 -7.52 0.02 8.53
CA ALA A 156 -7.83 1.27 7.88
C ALA A 156 -8.13 1.11 6.37
N GLU A 157 -7.42 0.22 5.69
CA GLU A 157 -7.66 -0.10 4.29
C GLU A 157 -9.03 -0.74 4.08
N TRP A 158 -9.46 -1.58 5.02
CA TRP A 158 -10.82 -2.12 5.01
C TRP A 158 -11.87 -1.01 5.11
N LEU A 159 -11.66 0.00 5.97
CA LEU A 159 -12.52 1.18 6.02
C LEU A 159 -12.53 1.94 4.69
N ALA A 160 -11.37 2.17 4.07
CA ALA A 160 -11.27 2.84 2.77
C ALA A 160 -12.02 2.08 1.67
N TYR A 161 -12.00 0.75 1.68
CA TYR A 161 -12.76 -0.08 0.74
C TYR A 161 -14.27 0.04 0.94
N LEU A 162 -14.75 0.09 2.19
CA LEU A 162 -16.16 0.33 2.47
C LEU A 162 -16.62 1.70 1.96
N VAL A 163 -15.80 2.74 2.18
CA VAL A 163 -16.05 4.10 1.68
C VAL A 163 -16.00 4.17 0.15
N PHE A 164 -15.13 3.38 -0.50
CA PHE A 164 -14.96 3.39 -1.95
C PHE A 164 -16.27 3.16 -2.73
N GLY A 165 -17.18 2.34 -2.20
CA GLY A 165 -18.46 2.06 -2.85
C GLY A 165 -19.27 3.33 -3.13
N PHE A 166 -19.35 4.22 -2.14
CA PHE A 166 -20.00 5.52 -2.29
C PHE A 166 -19.12 6.51 -3.06
N LEU A 167 -17.82 6.53 -2.76
CA LEU A 167 -16.87 7.43 -3.41
C LEU A 167 -16.83 7.24 -4.94
N ALA A 168 -16.97 6.00 -5.43
CA ALA A 168 -17.04 5.71 -6.87
C ALA A 168 -18.22 6.43 -7.55
N LEU A 169 -19.39 6.51 -6.90
CA LEU A 169 -20.56 7.22 -7.45
C LEU A 169 -20.33 8.73 -7.56
N VAL A 170 -19.73 9.31 -6.52
CA VAL A 170 -19.43 10.74 -6.42
C VAL A 170 -18.38 11.12 -7.45
N VAL A 171 -17.26 10.39 -7.46
CA VAL A 171 -16.14 10.68 -8.37
C VAL A 171 -16.53 10.44 -9.83
N PHE A 172 -17.37 9.44 -10.13
CA PHE A 172 -17.86 9.22 -11.49
C PHE A 172 -18.69 10.41 -12.00
N ARG A 173 -19.62 10.93 -11.18
CA ARG A 173 -20.43 12.12 -11.51
C ARG A 173 -19.59 13.39 -11.60
N MET A 174 -18.68 13.57 -10.66
CA MET A 174 -17.75 14.70 -10.65
C MET A 174 -16.86 14.66 -11.89
N ALA A 175 -16.37 13.47 -12.27
CA ALA A 175 -15.61 13.30 -13.50
C ALA A 175 -16.47 13.68 -14.70
N ALA A 176 -17.70 13.20 -14.81
CA ALA A 176 -18.62 13.57 -15.89
C ALA A 176 -18.78 15.09 -16.05
N ALA A 177 -18.93 15.82 -14.94
CA ALA A 177 -19.20 17.25 -14.91
C ALA A 177 -17.96 18.17 -15.04
N THR A 178 -16.74 17.64 -14.84
CA THR A 178 -15.54 18.48 -14.73
C THR A 178 -14.43 18.11 -15.70
N ARG A 179 -13.52 19.05 -15.96
CA ARG A 179 -12.36 18.81 -16.84
C ARG A 179 -11.24 18.09 -16.09
N ALA A 180 -10.37 17.39 -16.82
CA ALA A 180 -9.23 16.67 -16.25
C ALA A 180 -8.35 17.57 -15.35
N ARG A 181 -8.10 18.83 -15.75
CA ARG A 181 -7.35 19.81 -14.93
C ARG A 181 -7.98 20.06 -13.56
N SER A 182 -9.31 20.15 -13.49
CA SER A 182 -10.02 20.39 -12.24
C SER A 182 -9.94 19.17 -11.33
N LEU A 183 -10.04 17.97 -11.90
CA LEU A 183 -9.84 16.73 -11.16
C LEU A 183 -8.40 16.60 -10.64
N LEU A 184 -7.38 16.99 -11.42
CA LEU A 184 -5.99 17.01 -10.94
C LEU A 184 -5.80 17.96 -9.76
N LEU A 185 -6.38 19.17 -9.83
CA LEU A 185 -6.34 20.13 -8.72
C LEU A 185 -7.08 19.61 -7.49
N LEU A 186 -8.25 18.99 -7.66
CA LEU A 186 -9.01 18.38 -6.56
C LEU A 186 -8.26 17.19 -5.95
N SER A 187 -7.61 16.38 -6.78
CA SER A 187 -6.77 15.27 -6.34
C SER A 187 -5.59 15.76 -5.51
N PHE A 188 -4.95 16.87 -5.90
CA PHE A 188 -3.89 17.49 -5.11
C PHE A 188 -4.45 18.12 -3.83
N ALA A 189 -5.59 18.81 -3.91
CA ALA A 189 -6.24 19.38 -2.73
C ALA A 189 -6.61 18.30 -1.69
N ALA A 190 -6.96 17.09 -2.14
CA ALA A 190 -7.22 15.96 -1.26
C ALA A 190 -5.97 15.46 -0.51
N THR A 191 -4.74 15.77 -0.92
CA THR A 191 -3.54 15.43 -0.15
C THR A 191 -3.20 16.46 0.93
N LEU A 192 -3.85 17.64 0.91
CA LEU A 192 -3.56 18.72 1.85
C LEU A 192 -3.97 18.43 3.31
N PRO A 193 -5.15 17.84 3.63
CA PRO A 193 -5.58 17.66 5.01
C PRO A 193 -4.58 16.98 5.95
N PRO A 194 -3.94 15.83 5.61
CA PRO A 194 -2.94 15.22 6.50
C PRO A 194 -1.70 16.12 6.70
N VAL A 195 -1.28 16.85 5.66
CA VAL A 195 -0.15 17.78 5.77
C VAL A 195 -0.50 19.02 6.58
N MET A 196 -1.71 19.56 6.42
CA MET A 196 -2.20 20.65 7.26
C MET A 196 -2.30 20.21 8.72
N PHE A 197 -2.70 18.96 8.97
CA PHE A 197 -2.74 18.41 10.33
C PHE A 197 -1.33 18.28 10.92
N LEU A 198 -0.37 17.76 10.16
CA LEU A 198 1.06 17.74 10.52
C LEU A 198 1.58 19.13 10.88
N LEU A 199 1.35 20.12 10.02
CA LEU A 199 1.84 21.48 10.22
C LEU A 199 1.17 22.16 11.43
N ALA A 200 -0.08 21.81 11.73
CA ALA A 200 -0.80 22.34 12.88
C ALA A 200 -0.40 21.66 14.20
N SER A 201 -0.09 20.36 14.19
CA SER A 201 0.25 19.59 15.38
C SER A 201 1.75 19.54 15.68
N GLY A 202 2.59 19.82 14.67
CA GLY A 202 4.03 19.63 14.73
C GLY A 202 4.49 18.17 14.61
N GLN A 203 3.57 17.23 14.43
CA GLN A 203 3.83 15.79 14.52
C GLN A 203 3.01 15.03 13.48
N PHE A 204 3.63 14.10 12.77
CA PHE A 204 2.94 13.29 11.77
C PHE A 204 2.10 12.20 12.42
N TYR A 205 2.48 11.80 13.64
CA TYR A 205 1.76 10.83 14.44
C TYR A 205 1.10 11.46 15.67
N THR A 206 -0.21 11.67 15.57
CA THR A 206 -1.06 12.29 16.60
C THR A 206 -2.43 11.61 16.67
N PRO A 207 -3.25 11.86 17.72
CA PRO A 207 -4.59 11.28 17.82
C PRO A 207 -5.38 11.47 16.53
N TRP A 208 -5.87 10.36 15.98
CA TRP A 208 -6.69 10.30 14.78
C TRP A 208 -6.01 10.76 13.48
N SER A 209 -4.71 11.08 13.49
CA SER A 209 -3.94 11.45 12.28
C SER A 209 -4.01 10.39 11.17
N TRP A 210 -4.15 9.12 11.54
CA TRP A 210 -4.27 8.00 10.61
C TRP A 210 -5.49 8.13 9.68
N LEU A 211 -6.59 8.73 10.16
CA LEU A 211 -7.85 8.80 9.41
C LEU A 211 -7.77 9.72 8.18
N PRO A 212 -7.37 11.01 8.31
CA PRO A 212 -7.18 11.88 7.14
C PRO A 212 -6.02 11.38 6.27
N ARG A 213 -4.94 10.86 6.86
CA ARG A 213 -3.84 10.23 6.09
C ARG A 213 -4.36 9.14 5.16
N ILE A 214 -5.20 8.25 5.65
CA ILE A 214 -5.62 7.10 4.85
C ILE A 214 -6.75 7.45 3.90
N LEU A 215 -7.85 8.03 4.41
CA LEU A 215 -9.04 8.29 3.61
C LEU A 215 -8.79 9.37 2.56
N MET A 216 -8.03 10.42 2.88
CA MET A 216 -7.80 11.51 1.95
C MET A 216 -6.75 11.14 0.89
N GLN A 217 -5.68 10.44 1.25
CA GLN A 217 -4.69 9.94 0.28
C GLN A 217 -5.29 8.88 -0.65
N PHE A 218 -6.12 7.97 -0.12
CA PHE A 218 -6.89 7.03 -0.94
C PHE A 218 -7.84 7.77 -1.90
N THR A 219 -8.57 8.76 -1.40
CA THR A 219 -9.48 9.58 -2.22
C THR A 219 -8.73 10.36 -3.30
N ALA A 220 -7.56 10.91 -2.97
CA ALA A 220 -6.68 11.58 -3.92
C ALA A 220 -6.32 10.62 -5.07
N GLY A 221 -5.91 9.38 -4.76
CA GLY A 221 -5.67 8.36 -5.77
C GLY A 221 -6.87 8.08 -6.69
N VAL A 222 -8.08 7.97 -6.12
CA VAL A 222 -9.32 7.75 -6.87
C VAL A 222 -9.60 8.90 -7.85
N ILE A 223 -9.47 10.15 -7.39
CA ILE A 223 -9.70 11.35 -8.21
C ILE A 223 -8.61 11.50 -9.29
N ALA A 224 -7.34 11.26 -8.94
CA ALA A 224 -6.21 11.25 -9.88
C ALA A 224 -6.47 10.29 -11.05
N CYS A 225 -6.93 9.07 -10.75
CA CYS A 225 -7.29 8.10 -11.78
C CYS A 225 -8.43 8.63 -12.67
N ALA A 226 -9.48 9.21 -12.09
CA ALA A 226 -10.58 9.78 -12.88
C ALA A 226 -10.10 10.90 -13.83
N ALA A 227 -9.11 11.69 -13.41
CA ALA A 227 -8.46 12.68 -14.26
C ALA A 227 -7.66 12.03 -15.40
N VAL A 228 -6.78 11.08 -15.06
CA VAL A 228 -5.91 10.38 -16.03
C VAL A 228 -6.71 9.66 -17.11
N ARG A 229 -7.86 9.07 -16.75
CA ARG A 229 -8.74 8.40 -17.71
C ARG A 229 -9.29 9.32 -18.80
N ARG A 230 -9.30 10.64 -18.55
CA ARG A 230 -9.70 11.67 -19.52
C ARG A 230 -8.53 12.25 -20.31
N LEU A 231 -7.30 11.89 -19.97
CA LEU A 231 -6.11 12.34 -20.68
C LEU A 231 -5.84 11.45 -21.91
N TYR A 232 -5.46 12.10 -23.00
CA TYR A 232 -4.95 11.48 -24.22
C TYR A 232 -3.64 12.19 -24.59
N PRO A 233 -2.56 11.96 -23.83
CA PRO A 233 -1.30 12.67 -24.02
C PRO A 233 -0.64 12.26 -25.35
N SER A 234 -0.06 13.23 -26.05
CA SER A 234 0.82 12.97 -27.20
C SER A 234 2.10 12.26 -26.75
N ASP A 235 2.85 11.64 -27.66
CA ASP A 235 4.10 10.97 -27.31
C ASP A 235 5.12 11.90 -26.64
N ARG A 236 5.20 13.16 -27.08
CA ARG A 236 6.01 14.19 -26.43
C ARG A 236 5.58 14.43 -24.99
N ALA A 237 4.28 14.53 -24.73
CA ALA A 237 3.74 14.70 -23.39
C ALA A 237 3.99 13.47 -22.50
N ARG A 238 3.95 12.26 -23.06
CA ARG A 238 4.28 11.03 -22.34
C ARG A 238 5.75 10.97 -21.96
N THR A 239 6.67 11.33 -22.87
CA THR A 239 8.10 11.43 -22.55
C THR A 239 8.36 12.51 -21.49
N ALA A 240 7.73 13.68 -21.62
CA ALA A 240 7.81 14.74 -20.62
C ALA A 240 7.31 14.27 -19.25
N ALA A 241 6.20 13.54 -19.18
CA ALA A 241 5.70 12.96 -17.94
C ALA A 241 6.68 11.94 -17.34
N GLY A 242 7.38 11.15 -18.17
CA GLY A 242 8.47 10.28 -17.71
C GLY A 242 9.63 11.07 -17.08
N LEU A 243 10.06 12.17 -17.70
CA LEU A 243 11.10 13.05 -17.13
C LEU A 243 10.62 13.73 -15.83
N VAL A 244 9.37 14.19 -15.80
CA VAL A 244 8.74 14.74 -14.59
C VAL A 244 8.72 13.71 -13.46
N SER A 245 8.46 12.42 -13.76
CA SER A 245 8.50 11.39 -12.72
C SER A 245 9.90 11.21 -12.12
N ILE A 246 10.97 11.32 -12.91
CA ILE A 246 12.35 11.29 -12.43
C ILE A 246 12.64 12.52 -11.57
N ALA A 247 12.26 13.71 -12.05
CA ALA A 247 12.43 14.94 -11.32
C ALA A 247 11.70 14.89 -9.97
N LEU A 248 10.46 14.37 -9.93
CA LEU A 248 9.69 14.22 -8.70
C LEU A 248 10.34 13.25 -7.71
N VAL A 249 10.91 12.13 -8.16
CA VAL A 249 11.66 11.22 -7.27
C VAL A 249 12.89 11.94 -6.70
N ALA A 250 13.64 12.66 -7.53
CA ALA A 250 14.79 13.44 -7.08
C ALA A 250 14.38 14.55 -6.11
N THR A 251 13.25 15.23 -6.36
CA THR A 251 12.69 16.25 -5.46
C THR A 251 12.25 15.63 -4.14
N ILE A 252 11.58 14.48 -4.13
CA ILE A 252 11.20 13.79 -2.89
C ILE A 252 12.45 13.50 -2.07
N ILE A 253 13.47 12.87 -2.66
CA ILE A 253 14.72 12.54 -1.96
C ILE A 253 15.41 13.82 -1.47
N GLY A 254 15.60 14.81 -2.35
CA GLY A 254 16.24 16.08 -1.99
C GLY A 254 15.49 16.84 -0.89
N SER A 255 14.16 16.84 -0.92
CA SER A 255 13.33 17.44 0.13
C SER A 255 13.46 16.70 1.46
N LEU A 256 13.59 15.38 1.48
CA LEU A 256 13.82 14.64 2.72
C LEU A 256 15.14 15.04 3.39
N TYR A 257 16.25 15.12 2.64
CA TYR A 257 17.52 15.60 3.19
C TYR A 257 17.46 17.06 3.60
N TRP A 258 16.86 17.92 2.76
CA TRP A 258 16.75 19.34 3.07
C TRP A 258 15.92 19.61 4.32
N LEU A 259 14.79 18.90 4.51
CA LEU A 259 13.89 19.07 5.65
C LEU A 259 14.41 18.42 6.93
N ASP A 260 15.33 17.46 6.82
CA ASP A 260 16.05 16.92 7.97
C ASP A 260 17.02 17.97 8.56
N GLU A 261 17.74 18.68 7.70
CA GLU A 261 18.62 19.79 8.10
C GLU A 261 17.85 21.08 8.46
N HIS A 262 16.74 21.35 7.77
CA HIS A 262 15.96 22.59 7.88
C HIS A 262 14.47 22.27 8.16
N PRO A 263 14.14 21.70 9.33
CA PRO A 263 12.75 21.41 9.67
C PRO A 263 11.92 22.69 9.80
N PHE A 264 10.62 22.59 9.55
CA PHE A 264 9.71 23.69 9.80
C PHE A 264 9.69 24.02 11.31
N PRO A 265 9.66 25.30 11.69
CA PRO A 265 9.59 25.67 13.11
C PRO A 265 8.41 25.00 13.82
N GLY A 266 8.71 24.23 14.86
CA GLY A 266 7.70 23.51 15.64
C GLY A 266 7.21 22.19 15.02
N VAL A 267 7.80 21.71 13.92
CA VAL A 267 7.42 20.45 13.25
C VAL A 267 8.58 19.46 13.30
N ILE A 268 8.41 18.39 14.10
CA ILE A 268 9.41 17.34 14.28
C ILE A 268 9.52 16.50 13.01
N ASP A 269 8.38 16.08 12.45
CA ASP A 269 8.32 15.19 11.29
C ASP A 269 8.18 15.95 9.97
N SER A 270 9.03 16.95 9.74
CA SER A 270 8.92 17.84 8.57
C SER A 270 8.94 17.09 7.22
N GLY A 271 9.58 15.93 7.18
CA GLY A 271 9.58 15.03 6.01
C GLY A 271 8.20 14.53 5.57
N GLY A 272 7.15 14.61 6.41
CA GLY A 272 5.78 14.23 6.03
C GLY A 272 5.18 15.09 4.91
N VAL A 273 5.75 16.27 4.63
CA VAL A 273 5.30 17.16 3.54
C VAL A 273 5.50 16.54 2.14
N VAL A 274 6.42 15.57 1.99
CA VAL A 274 6.67 14.91 0.69
C VAL A 274 5.45 14.13 0.16
N ASP A 275 4.47 13.82 1.01
CA ASP A 275 3.19 13.20 0.62
C ASP A 275 2.48 13.98 -0.50
N LEU A 276 2.66 15.32 -0.54
CA LEU A 276 2.09 16.18 -1.59
C LEU A 276 2.63 15.84 -2.99
N LEU A 277 3.82 15.23 -3.07
CA LEU A 277 4.48 14.90 -4.33
C LEU A 277 4.06 13.52 -4.86
N PHE A 278 3.41 12.68 -4.05
CA PHE A 278 3.03 11.32 -4.45
C PHE A 278 1.91 11.30 -5.50
N VAL A 279 0.89 12.17 -5.41
CA VAL A 279 -0.15 12.26 -6.45
C VAL A 279 0.44 12.67 -7.81
N PRO A 280 1.23 13.76 -7.92
CA PRO A 280 1.96 14.08 -9.14
C PRO A 280 2.84 12.94 -9.66
N LEU A 281 3.51 12.22 -8.75
CA LEU A 281 4.36 11.07 -9.11
C LEU A 281 3.52 9.93 -9.71
N VAL A 282 2.43 9.53 -9.06
CA VAL A 282 1.54 8.48 -9.54
C VAL A 282 0.89 8.86 -10.87
N VAL A 283 0.44 10.11 -11.02
CA VAL A 283 -0.13 10.61 -12.27
C VAL A 283 0.92 10.57 -13.38
N SER A 284 2.11 11.13 -13.16
CA SER A 284 3.17 11.17 -14.17
C SER A 284 3.64 9.77 -14.59
N LEU A 285 3.78 8.84 -13.65
CA LEU A 285 4.11 7.43 -13.95
C LEU A 285 2.99 6.69 -14.68
N SER A 286 1.72 7.03 -14.43
CA SER A 286 0.59 6.36 -15.07
C SER A 286 0.45 6.67 -16.57
N ILE A 287 0.87 7.87 -17.00
CA ILE A 287 0.84 8.29 -18.41
C ILE A 287 2.22 8.30 -19.08
N GLY A 288 3.27 8.30 -18.26
CA GLY A 288 4.64 8.53 -18.69
C GLY A 288 5.22 7.41 -19.56
N ALA A 289 6.18 7.79 -20.39
CA ALA A 289 7.05 6.90 -21.15
C ALA A 289 8.51 7.32 -20.92
N GLY A 290 9.45 6.40 -21.11
CA GLY A 290 10.88 6.63 -20.88
C GLY A 290 11.45 5.77 -19.75
N THR A 291 12.62 6.16 -19.24
CA THR A 291 13.48 5.30 -18.41
C THR A 291 12.83 4.82 -17.12
N LEU A 292 12.28 5.72 -16.29
CA LEU A 292 11.71 5.33 -15.00
C LEU A 292 10.42 4.48 -15.14
N PRO A 293 9.41 4.88 -15.95
CA PRO A 293 8.27 4.01 -16.22
C PRO A 293 8.66 2.65 -16.82
N TRP A 294 9.68 2.62 -17.69
CA TRP A 294 10.20 1.38 -18.26
C TRP A 294 10.86 0.48 -17.20
N LEU A 295 11.72 1.05 -16.36
CA LEU A 295 12.41 0.34 -15.28
C LEU A 295 11.38 -0.27 -14.33
N LEU A 296 10.43 0.53 -13.83
CA LEU A 296 9.37 0.06 -12.93
C LEU A 296 8.46 -0.99 -13.59
N SER A 297 8.40 -1.03 -14.92
CA SER A 297 7.67 -2.05 -15.69
C SER A 297 8.51 -3.31 -15.98
N HIS A 298 9.71 -3.42 -15.42
CA HIS A 298 10.53 -4.61 -15.56
C HIS A 298 9.94 -5.79 -14.76
N ARG A 299 10.07 -7.01 -15.29
CA ARG A 299 9.43 -8.22 -14.74
C ARG A 299 9.76 -8.48 -13.26
N VAL A 300 10.99 -8.18 -12.85
CA VAL A 300 11.45 -8.38 -11.46
C VAL A 300 10.75 -7.40 -10.52
N LEU A 301 10.64 -6.13 -10.90
CA LEU A 301 9.98 -5.11 -10.08
C LEU A 301 8.47 -5.31 -10.05
N ILE A 302 7.86 -5.76 -11.15
CA ILE A 302 6.45 -6.17 -11.17
C ILE A 302 6.23 -7.33 -10.21
N TYR A 303 7.06 -8.38 -10.26
CA TYR A 303 6.96 -9.51 -9.34
C TYR A 303 7.12 -9.06 -7.88
N GLY A 304 8.09 -8.18 -7.60
CA GLY A 304 8.22 -7.54 -6.30
C GLY A 304 6.96 -6.79 -5.86
N GLY A 305 6.33 -6.06 -6.78
CA GLY A 305 5.07 -5.38 -6.53
C GLY A 305 3.88 -6.33 -6.32
N GLN A 306 3.91 -7.53 -6.87
CA GLN A 306 2.88 -8.55 -6.66
C GLN A 306 2.96 -9.15 -5.26
N ILE A 307 4.18 -9.43 -4.79
CA ILE A 307 4.47 -9.97 -3.45
C ILE A 307 4.55 -8.87 -2.37
N SER A 308 4.45 -7.60 -2.73
CA SER A 308 4.69 -6.47 -1.81
C SER A 308 3.75 -6.47 -0.61
N PHE A 309 2.53 -7.00 -0.77
CA PHE A 309 1.58 -7.14 0.32
C PHE A 309 2.01 -8.22 1.32
N SER A 310 2.41 -9.40 0.83
CA SER A 310 3.01 -10.44 1.66
C SER A 310 4.29 -9.96 2.36
N LEU A 311 5.13 -9.18 1.67
CA LEU A 311 6.32 -8.54 2.24
C LEU A 311 5.96 -7.61 3.39
N TYR A 312 4.97 -6.74 3.15
CA TYR A 312 4.46 -5.81 4.15
C TYR A 312 3.88 -6.53 5.37
N MET A 313 3.23 -7.68 5.21
CA MET A 313 2.64 -8.39 6.36
C MET A 313 3.66 -9.21 7.15
N VAL A 314 4.72 -9.72 6.52
CA VAL A 314 5.66 -10.65 7.17
C VAL A 314 6.89 -9.97 7.79
N HIS A 315 7.30 -8.80 7.29
CA HIS A 315 8.55 -8.17 7.73
C HIS A 315 8.62 -7.91 9.23
N GLU A 316 7.52 -7.48 9.86
CA GLU A 316 7.54 -7.17 11.29
C GLU A 316 7.60 -8.45 12.15
N LEU A 317 7.05 -9.56 11.67
CA LEU A 317 7.22 -10.85 12.34
C LEU A 317 8.68 -11.29 12.34
N VAL A 318 9.37 -11.13 11.21
CA VAL A 318 10.81 -11.44 11.11
C VAL A 318 11.64 -10.47 11.95
N HIS A 319 11.29 -9.18 11.92
CA HIS A 319 11.95 -8.13 12.68
C HIS A 319 11.86 -8.37 14.20
N THR A 320 10.65 -8.57 14.72
CA THR A 320 10.41 -8.83 16.14
C THR A 320 11.01 -10.15 16.59
N ALA A 321 11.00 -11.18 15.74
CA ALA A 321 11.69 -12.44 16.02
C ALA A 321 13.20 -12.27 16.11
N TRP A 322 13.81 -11.48 15.23
CA TRP A 322 15.23 -11.16 15.30
C TRP A 322 15.57 -10.38 16.56
N ILE A 323 14.85 -9.30 16.88
CA ILE A 323 15.08 -8.49 18.08
C ILE A 323 15.00 -9.35 19.34
N TRP A 324 13.98 -10.21 19.42
CA TRP A 324 13.83 -11.12 20.54
C TRP A 324 15.00 -12.11 20.63
N ALA A 325 15.41 -12.71 19.52
CA ALA A 325 16.54 -13.65 19.50
C ALA A 325 17.85 -12.96 19.89
N ALA A 326 18.10 -11.76 19.37
CA ALA A 326 19.27 -10.97 19.71
C ALA A 326 19.32 -10.66 21.20
N LYS A 327 18.20 -10.24 21.79
CA LYS A 327 18.08 -9.99 23.23
C LYS A 327 18.22 -11.26 24.07
N GLN A 328 17.62 -12.36 23.63
CA GLN A 328 17.59 -13.64 24.36
C GLN A 328 18.96 -14.34 24.40
N PHE A 329 19.72 -14.24 23.31
CA PHE A 329 21.02 -14.90 23.17
C PHE A 329 22.20 -13.92 23.20
N GLU A 330 21.95 -12.66 23.57
CA GLU A 330 22.95 -11.59 23.64
C GLU A 330 23.74 -11.44 22.33
N LEU A 331 23.05 -11.62 21.19
CA LEU A 331 23.64 -11.46 19.87
C LEU A 331 23.81 -9.97 19.59
N THR A 332 24.93 -9.63 18.97
CA THR A 332 25.15 -8.29 18.43
C THR A 332 25.37 -8.36 16.92
N MET A 333 24.89 -7.33 16.23
CA MET A 333 25.24 -7.06 14.85
C MET A 333 26.45 -6.13 14.73
N ALA A 334 27.17 -5.78 15.81
CA ALA A 334 28.37 -4.97 15.69
C ALA A 334 29.49 -5.72 14.92
N GLY A 335 30.23 -4.99 14.07
CA GLY A 335 31.40 -5.49 13.37
C GLY A 335 31.12 -6.23 12.04
N PRO A 336 32.12 -6.91 11.45
CA PRO A 336 32.07 -7.41 10.07
C PRO A 336 30.96 -8.45 9.79
N GLY A 337 30.51 -9.18 10.83
CA GLY A 337 29.42 -10.14 10.74
C GLY A 337 28.02 -9.49 10.70
N GLY A 338 27.88 -8.27 11.20
CA GLY A 338 26.63 -7.54 11.29
C GLY A 338 25.91 -7.36 9.96
N ALA A 339 26.66 -6.89 8.97
CA ALA A 339 26.14 -6.69 7.62
C ALA A 339 25.60 -7.99 7.03
N TRP A 340 26.26 -9.13 7.28
CA TRP A 340 25.79 -10.44 6.82
C TRP A 340 24.54 -10.90 7.56
N SER A 341 24.45 -10.66 8.87
CA SER A 341 23.22 -10.92 9.64
C SER A 341 22.05 -10.08 9.12
N LEU A 342 22.27 -8.80 8.82
CA LEU A 342 21.25 -7.94 8.22
C LEU A 342 20.80 -8.46 6.85
N VAL A 343 21.75 -8.83 5.98
CA VAL A 343 21.44 -9.44 4.67
C VAL A 343 20.64 -10.74 4.86
N ALA A 344 21.02 -11.58 5.82
CA ALA A 344 20.29 -12.82 6.11
C ALA A 344 18.85 -12.54 6.56
N VAL A 345 18.63 -11.60 7.48
CA VAL A 345 17.28 -11.20 7.94
C VAL A 345 16.45 -10.65 6.78
N PHE A 346 17.04 -9.84 5.91
CA PHE A 346 16.35 -9.33 4.73
C PHE A 346 16.00 -10.43 3.72
N LEU A 347 16.91 -11.37 3.47
CA LEU A 347 16.67 -12.53 2.59
C LEU A 347 15.60 -13.47 3.15
N ILE A 348 15.59 -13.71 4.47
CA ILE A 348 14.54 -14.47 5.16
C ILE A 348 13.19 -13.77 4.94
N THR A 349 13.15 -12.44 5.10
CA THR A 349 11.95 -11.63 4.90
C THR A 349 11.41 -11.72 3.46
N LEU A 350 12.29 -11.60 2.46
CA LEU A 350 11.91 -11.73 1.05
C LEU A 350 11.46 -13.15 0.71
N THR A 351 12.13 -14.17 1.24
CA THR A 351 11.79 -15.58 1.00
C THR A 351 10.46 -15.93 1.63
N ALA A 352 10.23 -15.51 2.88
CA ALA A 352 8.96 -15.69 3.58
C ALA A 352 7.81 -14.97 2.86
N SER A 353 8.07 -13.76 2.33
CA SER A 353 7.11 -13.03 1.49
C SER A 353 6.73 -13.80 0.23
N ALA A 354 7.72 -14.31 -0.51
CA ALA A 354 7.47 -15.10 -1.71
C ALA A 354 6.70 -16.40 -1.39
N ALA A 355 7.07 -17.09 -0.31
CA ALA A 355 6.36 -18.28 0.15
C ALA A 355 4.90 -17.95 0.50
N LEU A 356 4.66 -16.89 1.27
CA LEU A 356 3.32 -16.47 1.67
C LEU A 356 2.45 -16.08 0.45
N TYR A 357 3.05 -15.44 -0.54
CA TYR A 357 2.37 -15.10 -1.79
C TYR A 357 1.92 -16.35 -2.56
N HIS A 358 2.83 -17.28 -2.82
CA HIS A 358 2.57 -18.45 -3.68
C HIS A 358 1.77 -19.54 -2.96
N LEU A 359 1.94 -19.70 -1.65
CA LEU A 359 1.29 -20.75 -0.88
C LEU A 359 -0.06 -20.33 -0.27
N VAL A 360 -0.25 -19.03 -0.01
CA VAL A 360 -1.46 -18.53 0.66
C VAL A 360 -2.19 -17.53 -0.22
N GLU A 361 -1.53 -16.43 -0.57
CA GLU A 361 -2.19 -15.28 -1.18
C GLU A 361 -2.83 -15.61 -2.54
N GLU A 362 -2.05 -16.15 -3.48
CA GLU A 362 -2.53 -16.47 -4.81
C GLU A 362 -3.54 -17.63 -4.83
N PRO A 363 -3.30 -18.77 -4.16
CA PRO A 363 -4.27 -19.85 -4.08
C PRO A 363 -5.59 -19.42 -3.47
N ALA A 364 -5.56 -18.71 -2.33
CA ALA A 364 -6.77 -18.25 -1.67
C ALA A 364 -7.51 -17.21 -2.53
N ARG A 365 -6.79 -16.30 -3.18
CA ARG A 365 -7.37 -15.33 -4.12
C ARG A 365 -8.10 -16.03 -5.26
N ILE A 366 -7.51 -17.08 -5.85
CA ILE A 366 -8.15 -17.85 -6.93
C ILE A 366 -9.38 -18.59 -6.41
N TRP A 367 -9.27 -19.25 -5.26
CA TRP A 367 -10.35 -20.01 -4.64
C TRP A 367 -11.55 -19.13 -4.26
N MET A 368 -11.32 -18.05 -3.52
CA MET A 368 -12.38 -17.12 -3.10
C MET A 368 -13.04 -16.45 -4.31
N ARG A 369 -12.28 -16.13 -5.37
CA ARG A 369 -12.85 -15.59 -6.62
C ARG A 369 -13.84 -16.56 -7.27
N ARG A 370 -13.57 -17.86 -7.24
CA ARG A 370 -14.45 -18.88 -7.82
C ARG A 370 -15.79 -18.99 -7.09
N MET A 371 -15.83 -18.72 -5.78
CA MET A 371 -17.08 -18.78 -4.99
C MET A 371 -18.16 -17.80 -5.46
N VAL A 372 -17.75 -16.66 -6.00
CA VAL A 372 -18.67 -15.59 -6.45
C VAL A 372 -18.65 -15.48 -7.98
N GLY A 373 -17.98 -16.41 -8.67
CA GLY A 373 -17.89 -16.44 -10.12
C GLY A 373 -19.27 -16.52 -10.75
N ARG A 374 -19.66 -15.48 -11.49
CA ARG A 374 -20.83 -15.53 -12.37
C ARG A 374 -20.59 -16.63 -13.41
N LYS A 375 -21.49 -17.62 -13.53
CA LYS A 375 -21.60 -18.42 -14.76
C LYS A 375 -21.61 -17.42 -15.92
N LYS A 376 -20.70 -17.57 -16.88
CA LYS A 376 -20.80 -16.82 -18.15
C LYS A 376 -22.23 -17.04 -18.65
N PRO A 377 -23.00 -16.00 -19.03
CA PRO A 377 -24.24 -16.25 -19.74
C PRO A 377 -23.88 -17.13 -20.94
N ALA A 378 -24.59 -18.26 -21.07
CA ALA A 378 -24.44 -19.12 -22.23
C ALA A 378 -24.61 -18.22 -23.45
N VAL A 379 -23.59 -18.20 -24.30
CA VAL A 379 -23.71 -17.55 -25.60
C VAL A 379 -24.81 -18.34 -26.31
N SER A 380 -26.02 -17.77 -26.37
CA SER A 380 -27.05 -18.24 -27.27
C SER A 380 -26.51 -17.97 -28.67
N VAL A 381 -25.92 -19.01 -29.26
CA VAL A 381 -25.52 -19.00 -30.67
C VAL A 381 -26.78 -18.71 -31.46
N HIS A 382 -26.76 -17.56 -32.13
CA HIS A 382 -27.88 -17.02 -32.89
C HIS A 382 -28.37 -18.01 -33.96
N ALA A 383 -29.69 -18.05 -34.12
CA ALA A 383 -30.31 -18.27 -35.40
C ALA A 383 -29.81 -17.23 -36.41
N VAL A 384 -29.03 -17.65 -37.40
CA VAL A 384 -28.95 -17.07 -38.74
C VAL A 384 -28.55 -18.21 -39.67
N ASP A 385 -29.53 -18.97 -40.15
CA ASP A 385 -29.34 -19.97 -41.20
C ASP A 385 -30.63 -20.04 -42.03
N SER A 386 -30.91 -18.96 -42.77
CA SER A 386 -31.97 -18.96 -43.81
C SER A 386 -31.83 -17.84 -44.85
N GLU A 387 -30.62 -17.50 -45.28
CA GLU A 387 -30.40 -16.69 -46.49
C GLU A 387 -29.25 -17.28 -47.31
N THR A 388 -29.46 -18.47 -47.88
CA THR A 388 -28.63 -19.00 -48.99
C THR A 388 -29.36 -20.13 -49.71
N ARG A 389 -30.52 -19.85 -50.29
CA ARG A 389 -31.14 -20.67 -51.34
C ARG A 389 -31.94 -19.81 -52.33
N LEU A 390 -31.25 -18.94 -53.06
CA LEU A 390 -31.74 -18.37 -54.33
C LEU A 390 -30.53 -18.09 -55.24
N SER A 391 -29.89 -19.16 -55.71
CA SER A 391 -29.09 -19.17 -56.94
C SER A 391 -28.65 -20.60 -57.28
N ALA A 392 -29.57 -21.41 -57.79
CA ALA A 392 -29.34 -22.55 -58.69
C ALA A 392 -30.68 -23.04 -59.23
#